data_AF-A0A7H4MDY4-F1
#
_entry.id   AF-A0A7H4MDY4-F1
#
_cell.length_a   1.000
_cell.length_b   1.000
_cell.length_c   1.000
_cell.angle_alpha   90.00
_cell.angle_beta   90.00
_cell.angle_gamma   90.00
#
_symmetry.space_group_name_H-M   'P 1'
#
loop_
_entity.id
_entity.type
_entity.pdbx_description
1 polymer ?
#
loop_
_entity_poly.entity_id
_entity_poly.type
_entity_poly.pdbx_seq_one_letter_code
_entity_poly.pdbx_strand_id
1 'polypeptide(L)'
;MSQANLSETLFKPRFKHPETSTLVRRFSAGKPQAMQSALSGNHVDHWYRLINRLMWIWRGVTPQEILDVQARIVMSEAERTEPELFDTVIGYRGGNWIFEWAKEAMQWQQKAGQEADPLLSGRHWLHASNLYSIGRLSAILKAMSWPNRRRL
;
A
#
# COMPACT_ATOMS: atom_id res chain seq x y z
N MET A 1 -34.96 -25.84 -14.10
CA MET A 1 -33.52 -25.57 -14.20
C MET A 1 -33.34 -24.36 -15.10
N SER A 2 -33.20 -23.17 -14.53
CA SER A 2 -33.08 -21.90 -15.28
C SER A 2 -31.72 -21.82 -15.99
N GLN A 3 -31.77 -21.65 -17.30
CA GLN A 3 -30.61 -21.53 -18.18
C GLN A 3 -29.86 -20.23 -17.84
N ALA A 4 -28.59 -20.33 -17.46
CA ALA A 4 -27.79 -19.17 -17.07
C ALA A 4 -27.63 -18.20 -18.26
N ASN A 5 -28.05 -16.95 -18.10
CA ASN A 5 -27.91 -15.91 -19.11
C ASN A 5 -26.42 -15.62 -19.35
N LEU A 6 -25.92 -15.98 -20.53
CA LEU A 6 -24.51 -15.81 -20.96
C LEU A 6 -24.08 -14.33 -20.98
N SER A 7 -25.03 -13.42 -21.17
CA SER A 7 -24.82 -11.98 -21.10
C SER A 7 -24.43 -11.52 -19.68
N GLU A 8 -25.05 -12.05 -18.63
CA GLU A 8 -24.69 -11.72 -17.24
C GLU A 8 -23.29 -12.21 -16.84
N THR A 9 -22.77 -13.26 -17.50
CA THR A 9 -21.42 -13.76 -17.24
C THR A 9 -20.36 -12.98 -18.00
N LEU A 10 -20.65 -12.53 -19.22
CA LEU A 10 -19.75 -11.74 -20.07
C LEU A 10 -19.64 -10.28 -19.63
N PHE A 11 -20.73 -9.68 -19.14
CA PHE A 11 -20.77 -8.26 -18.74
C PHE A 11 -20.54 -8.02 -17.25
N LYS A 12 -20.15 -9.04 -16.46
CA LYS A 12 -19.70 -8.81 -15.08
C LYS A 12 -18.49 -7.87 -15.11
N PRO A 13 -18.57 -6.66 -14.50
CA PRO A 13 -17.44 -5.76 -14.45
C PRO A 13 -16.31 -6.46 -13.69
N ARG A 14 -15.31 -6.95 -14.44
CA ARG A 14 -14.07 -7.43 -13.84
C ARG A 14 -13.33 -6.19 -13.39
N PHE A 15 -13.46 -5.86 -12.11
CA PHE A 15 -12.66 -4.84 -11.45
C PHE A 15 -11.19 -5.30 -11.37
N LYS A 16 -10.51 -5.32 -12.52
CA LYS A 16 -9.06 -5.35 -12.59
C LYS A 16 -8.59 -3.94 -12.29
N HIS A 17 -8.60 -3.57 -11.02
CA HIS A 17 -8.01 -2.31 -10.60
C HIS A 17 -6.53 -2.36 -10.98
N PRO A 18 -6.05 -1.46 -11.88
CA PRO A 18 -4.65 -1.41 -12.25
C PRO A 18 -3.82 -1.20 -11.00
N GLU A 19 -2.76 -1.99 -10.87
CA GLU A 19 -1.88 -1.96 -9.70
C GLU A 19 -1.19 -0.58 -9.63
N THR A 20 -0.98 -0.06 -8.42
CA THR A 20 -0.64 1.35 -8.19
C THR A 20 0.67 1.79 -8.87
N SER A 21 1.63 0.88 -9.10
CA SER A 21 2.86 1.20 -9.84
C SER A 21 2.60 1.50 -11.34
N THR A 22 1.51 0.95 -11.88
CA THR A 22 1.12 1.12 -13.30
C THR A 22 0.31 2.39 -13.58
N LEU A 23 -0.19 3.06 -12.53
CA LEU A 23 -1.03 4.26 -12.69
C LEU A 23 -0.27 5.45 -13.26
N VAL A 24 1.06 5.49 -13.13
CA VAL A 24 1.91 6.56 -13.67
C VAL A 24 3.05 5.95 -14.49
N ARG A 25 2.92 5.98 -15.82
CA ARG A 25 4.02 5.67 -16.73
C ARG A 25 5.11 6.75 -16.59
N ARG A 26 6.24 6.40 -15.97
CA ARG A 26 7.45 7.21 -16.01
C ARG A 26 8.23 6.90 -17.28
N PHE A 27 8.59 7.93 -18.05
CA PHE A 27 9.75 7.81 -18.94
C PHE A 27 10.98 7.76 -18.03
N SER A 28 11.68 6.62 -18.01
CA SER A 28 12.82 6.39 -17.13
C SER A 28 14.01 7.24 -17.58
N ALA A 29 14.21 8.40 -16.95
CA ALA A 29 15.47 9.14 -17.04
C ALA A 29 16.33 8.75 -15.83
N GLY A 30 17.09 7.67 -15.97
CA GLY A 30 18.19 7.30 -15.08
C GLY A 30 17.78 6.64 -13.74
N LYS A 31 18.67 5.78 -13.24
CA LYS A 31 18.59 5.21 -11.88
C LYS A 31 18.55 6.37 -10.87
N PRO A 32 17.53 6.47 -9.99
CA PRO A 32 17.47 7.54 -9.02
C PRO A 32 18.64 7.41 -8.03
N GLN A 33 19.42 8.47 -7.91
CA GLN A 33 20.53 8.59 -6.96
C GLN A 33 20.02 8.37 -5.53
N ALA A 34 20.75 7.59 -4.74
CA ALA A 34 20.42 7.31 -3.34
C ALA A 34 20.55 8.60 -2.50
N MET A 35 19.47 9.38 -2.41
CA MET A 35 19.38 10.43 -1.38
C MET A 35 19.14 9.76 -0.03
N GLN A 36 20.20 9.68 0.77
CA GLN A 36 20.13 9.21 2.15
C GLN A 36 19.73 10.37 3.06
N SER A 37 18.51 10.35 3.56
CA SER A 37 18.06 11.18 4.68
C SER A 37 17.27 10.29 5.63
N ALA A 38 17.65 10.29 6.91
CA ALA A 38 17.10 9.40 7.94
C ALA A 38 15.56 9.49 8.07
N LEU A 39 14.97 10.62 7.66
CA LEU A 39 13.54 10.88 7.69
C LEU A 39 12.87 10.87 6.31
N SER A 40 13.63 10.78 5.21
CA SER A 40 13.09 10.81 3.84
C SER A 40 12.75 9.42 3.27
N GLY A 41 13.00 8.36 4.04
CA GLY A 41 12.82 6.97 3.61
C GLY A 41 14.00 6.51 2.77
N ASN A 42 14.43 5.27 2.98
CA ASN A 42 15.54 4.70 2.23
C ASN A 42 15.01 4.09 0.93
N HIS A 43 15.81 4.15 -0.13
CA HIS A 43 15.65 3.23 -1.25
C HIS A 43 16.01 1.85 -0.71
N VAL A 44 14.99 1.03 -0.43
CA VAL A 44 15.21 -0.35 0.00
C VAL A 44 15.19 -1.20 -1.25
N ASP A 45 16.24 -2.00 -1.46
CA ASP A 45 16.34 -2.90 -2.60
C ASP A 45 15.07 -3.74 -2.72
N HIS A 46 14.59 -3.92 -3.95
CA HIS A 46 13.38 -4.68 -4.29
C HIS A 46 12.04 -4.07 -3.83
N TRP A 47 12.00 -2.79 -3.45
CA TRP A 47 10.75 -2.06 -3.18
C TRP A 47 10.56 -0.90 -4.16
N TYR A 48 9.40 -0.85 -4.82
CA TYR A 48 8.99 0.28 -5.67
C TYR A 48 8.75 1.55 -4.85
N ARG A 49 8.15 1.40 -3.65
CA ARG A 49 7.83 2.49 -2.72
C ARG A 49 9.02 2.81 -1.80
N LEU A 50 9.12 4.09 -1.41
CA LEU A 50 10.06 4.50 -0.36
C LEU A 50 9.59 3.97 1.00
N ILE A 51 10.41 3.12 1.61
CA ILE A 51 10.09 2.49 2.89
C ILE A 51 10.74 3.32 4.00
N ASN A 52 9.90 3.88 4.88
CA ASN A 52 10.35 4.71 6.00
C ASN A 52 9.86 4.16 7.33
N ARG A 53 10.46 3.04 7.75
CA ARG A 53 10.07 2.30 8.96
C ARG A 53 10.17 3.18 10.21
N LEU A 54 11.25 3.96 10.34
CA LEU A 54 11.45 4.84 11.49
C LEU A 54 10.33 5.87 11.63
N MET A 55 9.92 6.46 10.51
CA MET A 55 8.85 7.45 10.49
C MET A 55 7.48 6.85 10.82
N TRP A 56 7.22 5.61 10.38
CA TRP A 56 6.01 4.88 10.77
C TRP A 56 5.99 4.50 12.25
N ILE A 57 7.14 4.09 12.79
CA ILE A 57 7.31 3.83 14.23
C ILE A 57 7.07 5.11 15.03
N TRP A 58 7.60 6.24 14.56
CA TRP A 58 7.40 7.53 15.22
C TRP A 58 5.93 7.98 15.19
N ARG A 59 5.16 7.58 14.17
CA ARG A 59 3.70 7.78 14.13
C ARG A 59 2.91 6.85 15.04
N GLY A 60 3.56 5.91 15.74
CA GLY A 60 2.92 5.02 16.71
C GLY A 60 2.62 3.61 16.20
N VAL A 61 3.06 3.24 14.99
CA VAL A 61 2.90 1.87 14.49
C VAL A 61 4.02 0.99 15.04
N THR A 62 3.71 -0.21 15.56
CA THR A 62 4.76 -1.02 16.15
C THR A 62 5.70 -1.61 15.09
N PRO A 63 7.02 -1.75 15.38
CA PRO A 63 7.95 -2.34 14.42
C PRO A 63 7.56 -3.76 14.01
N GLN A 64 6.97 -4.54 14.91
CA GLN A 64 6.53 -5.90 14.65
C GLN A 64 5.44 -5.93 13.58
N GLU A 65 4.38 -5.13 13.72
CA GLU A 65 3.30 -5.06 12.72
C GLU A 65 3.83 -4.63 11.34
N ILE A 66 4.75 -3.66 11.33
CA ILE A 66 5.38 -3.17 10.10
C ILE A 66 6.13 -4.31 9.40
N LEU A 67 6.85 -5.14 10.16
CA LEU A 67 7.59 -6.28 9.61
C LEU A 67 6.67 -7.43 9.19
N ASP A 68 5.62 -7.71 9.95
CA ASP A 68 4.63 -8.75 9.63
C ASP A 68 3.92 -8.44 8.31
N VAL A 69 3.49 -7.18 8.12
CA VAL A 69 2.89 -6.74 6.85
C VAL A 69 3.87 -6.87 5.69
N GLN A 70 5.11 -6.39 5.87
CA GLN A 70 6.14 -6.51 4.82
C GLN A 70 6.45 -7.98 4.50
N ALA A 71 6.53 -8.85 5.50
CA ALA A 71 6.77 -10.28 5.32
C ALA A 71 5.66 -10.92 4.47
N ARG A 72 4.38 -10.60 4.74
CA ARG A 72 3.26 -11.12 3.91
C ARG A 72 3.32 -10.63 2.47
N ILE A 73 3.77 -9.41 2.22
CA ILE A 73 3.98 -8.87 0.87
C ILE A 73 5.12 -9.59 0.15
N VAL A 74 6.25 -9.81 0.84
CA VAL A 74 7.43 -10.49 0.29
C VAL A 74 7.12 -11.96 -0.01
N MET A 75 6.50 -12.66 0.94
CA MET A 75 6.20 -14.10 0.85
C MET A 75 5.04 -14.42 -0.09
N SER A 76 4.37 -13.43 -0.65
CA SER A 76 3.28 -13.65 -1.60
C SER A 76 3.79 -14.29 -2.89
N GLU A 77 3.14 -15.37 -3.32
CA GLU A 77 3.38 -16.03 -4.62
C GLU A 77 2.51 -15.46 -5.75
N ALA A 78 1.67 -14.47 -5.44
CA ALA A 78 0.79 -13.84 -6.42
C ALA A 78 1.57 -13.07 -7.51
N GLU A 79 0.99 -13.03 -8.72
CA GLU A 79 1.55 -12.32 -9.87
C GLU A 79 1.84 -10.84 -9.56
N ARG A 80 3.05 -10.40 -9.92
CA ARG A 80 3.55 -9.03 -9.74
C ARG A 80 3.72 -8.36 -11.09
N THR A 81 3.48 -7.04 -11.15
CA THR A 81 3.74 -6.23 -12.35
C THR A 81 5.23 -6.27 -12.71
N GLU A 82 6.09 -6.12 -11.71
CA GLU A 82 7.53 -6.21 -11.84
C GLU A 82 8.03 -7.31 -10.87
N PRO A 83 8.51 -8.46 -11.38
CA PRO A 83 8.91 -9.59 -10.52
C PRO A 83 9.99 -9.25 -9.50
N GLU A 84 10.86 -8.28 -9.81
CA GLU A 84 11.94 -7.84 -8.92
C GLU A 84 11.48 -6.92 -7.78
N LEU A 85 10.23 -6.42 -7.82
CA LEU A 85 9.69 -5.48 -6.84
C LEU A 85 8.54 -6.11 -6.03
N PHE A 86 8.77 -6.30 -4.73
CA PHE A 86 7.87 -7.05 -3.85
C PHE A 86 6.48 -6.44 -3.73
N ASP A 87 6.37 -5.11 -3.73
CA ASP A 87 5.14 -4.34 -3.48
C ASP A 87 4.30 -4.08 -4.73
N THR A 88 4.58 -4.77 -5.85
CA THR A 88 3.87 -4.61 -7.13
C THR A 88 2.89 -5.76 -7.43
N VAL A 89 2.44 -6.49 -6.39
CA VAL A 89 1.44 -7.57 -6.53
C VAL A 89 0.15 -7.02 -7.14
N ILE A 90 -0.27 -7.63 -8.25
CA ILE A 90 -1.39 -7.16 -9.07
C ILE A 90 -2.72 -7.48 -8.39
N GLY A 91 -3.63 -6.51 -8.36
CA GLY A 91 -5.01 -6.68 -7.86
C GLY A 91 -5.13 -6.60 -6.34
N TYR A 92 -6.37 -6.46 -5.85
CA TYR A 92 -6.68 -6.34 -4.42
C TYR A 92 -6.80 -7.73 -3.78
N ARG A 93 -5.67 -8.35 -3.44
CA ARG A 93 -5.56 -9.69 -2.86
C ARG A 93 -4.39 -9.79 -1.88
N GLY A 94 -4.27 -10.94 -1.22
CA GLY A 94 -3.12 -11.26 -0.37
C GLY A 94 -1.79 -10.97 -1.08
N GLY A 95 -0.91 -10.26 -0.40
CA GLY A 95 0.37 -9.78 -0.93
C GLY A 95 0.35 -8.39 -1.58
N ASN A 96 -0.82 -7.84 -1.92
CA ASN A 96 -0.90 -6.46 -2.40
C ASN A 96 -0.64 -5.47 -1.26
N TRP A 97 0.16 -4.44 -1.53
CA TRP A 97 0.52 -3.41 -0.55
C TRP A 97 -0.71 -2.83 0.18
N ILE A 98 -1.68 -2.29 -0.58
CA ILE A 98 -2.84 -1.63 0.00
C ILE A 98 -3.69 -2.64 0.78
N PHE A 99 -3.86 -3.85 0.22
CA PHE A 99 -4.62 -4.91 0.85
C PHE A 99 -4.03 -5.31 2.21
N GLU A 100 -2.72 -5.55 2.30
CA GLU A 100 -2.08 -6.02 3.53
C GLU A 100 -2.09 -4.95 4.64
N TRP A 101 -1.87 -3.67 4.29
CA TRP A 101 -1.98 -2.56 5.25
C TRP A 101 -3.42 -2.32 5.70
N ALA A 102 -4.38 -2.37 4.77
CA ALA A 102 -5.79 -2.24 5.10
C ALA A 102 -6.27 -3.40 5.98
N LYS A 103 -5.79 -4.62 5.73
CA LYS A 103 -6.12 -5.79 6.54
C LYS A 103 -5.66 -5.64 7.99
N GLU A 104 -4.46 -5.13 8.24
CA GLU A 104 -4.04 -4.81 9.62
C GLU A 104 -4.87 -3.68 10.24
N ALA A 105 -5.12 -2.60 9.49
CA ALA A 105 -5.92 -1.49 9.98
C ALA A 105 -7.34 -1.93 10.38
N MET A 106 -7.95 -2.85 9.62
CA MET A 106 -9.26 -3.42 9.91
C MET A 106 -9.29 -4.21 11.22
N GLN A 107 -8.21 -4.92 11.58
CA GLN A 107 -8.13 -5.63 12.87
C GLN A 107 -8.17 -4.63 14.03
N TRP A 108 -7.48 -3.51 13.91
CA TRP A 108 -7.51 -2.44 14.92
C TRP A 108 -8.85 -1.72 14.99
N GLN A 109 -9.48 -1.52 13.84
CA GLN A 109 -10.84 -0.99 13.77
C GLN A 109 -11.86 -1.92 14.47
N GLN A 110 -11.73 -3.23 14.29
CA GLN A 110 -12.57 -4.21 15.00
C GLN A 110 -12.33 -4.18 16.50
N LYS A 111 -11.06 -4.15 16.95
CA LYS A 111 -10.71 -3.99 18.37
C LYS A 111 -11.28 -2.70 18.95
N ALA A 112 -11.21 -1.59 18.21
CA ALA A 112 -11.76 -0.30 18.63
C ALA A 112 -13.28 -0.34 18.85
N GLY A 113 -14.00 -1.11 18.04
CA GLY A 113 -15.46 -1.28 18.15
C GLY A 113 -15.91 -2.23 19.26
N GLN A 114 -15.02 -3.09 19.76
CA GLN A 114 -15.29 -4.01 20.87
C GLN A 114 -14.91 -3.44 22.23
N GLU A 115 -14.08 -2.40 22.24
CA GLU A 115 -13.59 -1.75 23.45
C GLU A 115 -14.67 -0.86 24.09
N ALA A 116 -14.91 -1.03 25.38
CA ALA A 116 -15.91 -0.24 26.12
C ALA A 116 -15.37 1.10 26.62
N ASP A 117 -14.06 1.21 26.84
CA ASP A 117 -13.40 2.45 27.26
C ASP A 117 -13.22 3.41 26.06
N PRO A 118 -13.84 4.60 26.08
CA PRO A 118 -13.71 5.59 25.01
C PRO A 118 -12.25 6.02 24.75
N LEU A 119 -11.39 6.05 25.77
CA LEU A 119 -10.01 6.49 25.62
C LEU A 119 -9.18 5.44 24.87
N LEU A 120 -9.33 4.17 25.24
CA LEU A 120 -8.67 3.05 24.58
C LEU A 120 -9.22 2.83 23.17
N SER A 121 -10.54 2.94 22.97
CA SER A 121 -11.15 2.91 21.65
C SER A 121 -10.58 4.00 20.74
N GLY A 122 -10.45 5.24 21.25
CA GLY A 122 -9.84 6.35 20.51
C GLY A 122 -8.39 6.08 20.09
N ARG A 123 -7.59 5.43 20.96
CA ARG A 123 -6.22 5.01 20.62
C ARG A 123 -6.19 3.95 19.53
N HIS A 124 -7.07 2.95 19.59
CA HIS A 124 -7.18 1.93 18.54
C HIS A 124 -7.61 2.53 17.19
N TRP A 125 -8.53 3.49 17.19
CA TRP A 125 -8.92 4.22 15.98
C TRP A 125 -7.78 5.05 15.38
N LEU A 126 -7.01 5.74 16.22
CA LEU A 126 -5.84 6.48 15.78
C LEU A 126 -4.79 5.55 15.15
N HIS A 127 -4.56 4.38 15.77
CA HIS A 127 -3.65 3.37 15.24
C HIS A 127 -4.11 2.82 13.88
N ALA A 128 -5.40 2.50 13.74
CA ALA A 128 -5.98 2.08 12.46
C ALA A 128 -5.82 3.16 11.38
N SER A 129 -6.04 4.44 11.72
CA SER A 129 -5.87 5.57 10.81
C SER A 129 -4.42 5.70 10.31
N ASN A 130 -3.43 5.49 11.19
CA ASN A 130 -2.02 5.49 10.82
C ASN A 130 -1.70 4.37 9.82
N LEU A 131 -2.22 3.16 10.05
CA LEU A 131 -2.04 2.01 9.14
C LEU A 131 -2.68 2.26 7.76
N TYR A 132 -3.91 2.77 7.72
CA TYR A 132 -4.56 3.16 6.46
C TYR A 132 -3.76 4.24 5.70
N SER A 133 -3.18 5.19 6.44
CA SER A 133 -2.35 6.25 5.87
C SER A 133 -1.09 5.70 5.21
N ILE A 134 -0.43 4.70 5.80
CA ILE A 134 0.73 4.02 5.20
C ILE A 134 0.35 3.28 3.92
N GLY A 135 -0.78 2.56 3.92
CA GLY A 135 -1.32 1.88 2.74
C GLY A 135 -1.56 2.86 1.57
N ARG A 136 -2.15 4.02 1.86
CA ARG A 136 -2.51 5.03 0.84
C ARG A 136 -1.33 5.88 0.35
N LEU A 137 -0.29 6.13 1.17
CA LEU A 137 0.75 7.12 0.89
C LEU A 137 1.53 6.91 -0.43
N SER A 138 1.37 5.76 -1.09
CA SER A 138 2.06 5.44 -2.34
C SER A 138 1.68 6.28 -3.58
N ALA A 139 0.57 7.03 -3.55
CA ALA A 139 0.14 7.85 -4.69
C ALA A 139 0.53 9.34 -4.59
N ILE A 140 0.63 9.90 -3.38
CA ILE A 140 0.64 11.37 -3.21
C ILE A 140 2.06 11.95 -3.21
N LEU A 141 3.05 11.27 -2.63
CA LEU A 141 4.39 11.86 -2.47
C LEU A 141 5.21 11.94 -3.76
N LYS A 142 4.87 11.18 -4.81
CA LYS A 142 5.58 11.23 -6.10
C LYS A 142 4.94 12.20 -7.11
N ALA A 143 3.68 12.60 -6.88
CA ALA A 143 3.03 13.64 -7.66
C ALA A 143 3.52 15.06 -7.25
N MET A 144 3.93 15.24 -5.99
CA MET A 144 4.43 16.53 -5.49
C MET A 144 5.91 16.81 -5.81
N SER A 145 6.69 15.83 -6.30
CA SER A 145 8.12 16.03 -6.60
C SER A 145 8.41 16.42 -8.06
N TRP A 146 7.41 16.81 -8.86
CA TRP A 146 7.63 17.25 -10.24
C TRP A 146 7.82 18.77 -10.29
N PRO A 147 8.99 19.29 -10.70
CA PRO A 147 9.12 20.72 -10.99
C PRO A 147 8.30 21.01 -12.24
N ASN A 148 7.39 21.97 -12.09
CA ASN A 148 6.59 22.57 -13.14
C ASN A 148 7.47 23.00 -14.33
N ARG A 149 7.54 22.19 -15.39
CA ARG A 149 8.03 22.61 -16.71
C ARG A 149 7.00 22.31 -17.79
N ARG A 150 6.06 23.25 -17.93
CA ARG A 150 5.45 23.60 -19.21
C ARG A 150 5.38 25.12 -19.32
N ARG A 151 6.38 25.71 -19.97
CA ARG A 151 6.26 26.84 -20.91
C ARG A 151 7.47 26.76 -21.83
N LEU A 152 7.25 26.14 -22.99
CA LEU A 152 7.43 26.69 -24.34
C LEU A 152 6.98 25.61 -25.33
#